data_AF-A0A5Q2RII3-F1
#
_entry.id   AF-A0A5Q2RII3-F1
#
_cell.length_a   1.000
_cell.length_b   1.000
_cell.length_c   1.000
_cell.angle_alpha   90.00
_cell.angle_beta   90.00
_cell.angle_gamma   90.00
#
_symmetry.space_group_name_H-M   'P 1'
#
loop_
_entity.id
_entity.type
_entity.pdbx_description
1 polymer ?
#
loop_
_entity_poly.entity_id
_entity_poly.type
_entity_poly.pdbx_seq_one_letter_code
_entity_poly.pdbx_strand_id
1 'polypeptide(L)'
;MALTLGRTTFAGRCVAAVAAMVIAGVVIVATSSPVWAHIELADSDPQNVSTVAEPVEQIRLTFTNDADPALDQFAIEGPDGNAVPLVSVEPAGDGSTLIVTPAHPLAGGRHRVSWAIRSMTPTR
;
A
#
# COMPACT_ATOMS: atom_id res chain seq x y z
N MET A 1 49.92 40.68 42.13
CA MET A 1 48.62 40.00 42.37
C MET A 1 47.83 40.05 41.07
N ALA A 2 47.96 39.02 40.23
CA ALA A 2 47.28 38.93 38.94
C ALA A 2 46.18 37.87 39.04
N LEU A 3 44.92 38.28 38.88
CA LEU A 3 43.79 37.35 38.74
C LEU A 3 43.69 36.93 37.28
N THR A 4 44.04 35.67 37.01
CA THR A 4 43.82 35.03 35.72
C THR A 4 42.36 34.60 35.62
N LEU A 5 41.56 35.29 34.78
CA LEU A 5 40.20 34.90 34.44
C LEU A 5 40.22 33.54 33.71
N GLY A 6 39.65 32.51 34.34
CA GLY A 6 39.47 31.17 33.78
C GLY A 6 38.50 31.16 32.60
N ARG A 7 39.02 31.39 31.40
CA ARG A 7 38.33 31.27 30.11
C ARG A 7 38.13 29.78 29.78
N THR A 8 37.17 29.08 30.39
CA THR A 8 37.01 27.64 30.07
C THR A 8 35.59 27.07 30.06
N THR A 9 34.53 27.86 30.07
CA THR A 9 33.14 27.32 30.12
C THR A 9 32.34 27.42 28.82
N PHE A 10 32.76 28.22 27.84
CA PHE A 10 31.98 28.40 26.59
C PHE A 10 32.20 27.27 25.57
N ALA A 11 33.45 26.87 25.33
CA ALA A 11 33.76 25.86 24.32
C ALA A 11 33.20 24.46 24.67
N GLY A 12 33.26 24.04 25.95
CA GLY A 12 32.74 22.74 26.39
C GLY A 12 31.21 22.64 26.29
N ARG A 13 30.48 23.74 26.50
CA ARG A 13 29.02 23.80 26.34
C ARG A 13 28.61 23.73 24.88
N CYS A 14 29.38 24.33 23.98
CA CYS A 14 29.17 24.19 22.52
C CYS A 14 29.41 22.75 22.05
N VAL A 15 30.48 22.10 22.52
CA VAL A 15 30.77 20.69 22.15
C VAL A 15 29.70 19.73 22.67
N ALA A 16 29.26 19.88 23.92
CA ALA A 16 28.19 19.06 24.48
C ALA A 16 26.85 19.26 23.76
N ALA A 17 26.51 20.50 23.39
CA ALA A 17 25.29 20.81 22.64
C ALA A 17 25.32 20.21 21.22
N VAL A 18 26.46 20.29 20.52
CA VAL A 18 26.62 19.67 19.19
C VAL A 18 26.52 18.15 19.28
N ALA A 19 27.18 17.52 20.26
CA ALA A 19 27.10 16.08 20.46
C ALA A 19 25.66 15.62 20.75
N ALA A 20 24.93 16.34 21.61
CA ALA A 20 23.53 16.05 21.89
C ALA A 20 22.64 16.17 20.64
N MET A 21 22.88 17.18 19.79
CA MET A 21 22.14 17.37 18.55
C MET A 21 22.43 16.27 17.51
N VAL A 22 23.68 15.82 17.40
CA VAL A 22 24.06 14.68 16.55
C VAL A 22 23.41 13.39 17.05
N ILE A 23 23.46 13.12 18.35
CA ILE A 23 22.82 11.93 18.94
C ILE A 23 21.32 11.97 18.71
N ALA A 24 20.65 13.11 18.93
CA ALA A 24 19.23 13.26 18.65
C ALA A 24 18.91 13.03 17.18
N GLY A 25 19.74 13.54 16.25
CA GLY A 25 19.59 13.30 14.82
C GLY A 25 19.72 11.83 14.45
N VAL A 26 20.72 11.13 15.01
CA VAL A 26 20.90 9.67 14.80
C VAL A 26 19.72 8.89 15.35
N VAL A 27 19.20 9.24 16.53
CA VAL A 27 18.03 8.58 17.12
C VAL A 27 16.80 8.77 16.21
N ILE A 28 16.54 9.98 15.73
CA ILE A 28 15.40 10.26 14.83
C ILE A 28 15.47 9.42 13.55
N VAL A 29 16.64 9.35 12.91
CA VAL A 29 16.84 8.55 11.70
C VAL A 29 16.77 7.06 11.99
N ALA A 30 17.32 6.61 13.12
CA ALA A 30 17.28 5.20 13.51
C ALA A 30 15.87 4.70 13.85
N THR A 31 14.97 5.60 14.28
CA THR A 31 13.56 5.26 14.59
C THR A 31 12.59 5.53 13.45
N SER A 32 13.05 6.01 12.28
CA SER A 32 12.13 6.22 11.15
C SER A 32 11.79 4.88 10.49
N SER A 33 10.54 4.45 10.61
CA SER A 33 10.02 3.33 9.81
C SER A 33 9.65 3.83 8.40
N PRO A 34 10.01 3.10 7.33
CA PRO A 34 9.51 3.41 6.00
C PRO A 34 7.99 3.22 5.96
N VAL A 35 7.24 4.23 5.51
CA VAL A 35 5.84 4.08 5.11
C VAL A 35 5.82 3.57 3.68
N TRP A 36 5.31 2.36 3.47
CA TRP A 36 5.04 1.83 2.14
C TRP A 36 3.72 2.42 1.64
N ALA A 37 3.82 3.52 0.91
CA ALA A 37 2.68 4.20 0.29
C ALA A 37 2.18 3.50 -0.99
N HIS A 38 2.94 2.54 -1.52
CA HIS A 38 2.55 1.79 -2.70
C HIS A 38 1.59 0.66 -2.31
N ILE A 39 0.41 0.67 -2.92
CA ILE A 39 -0.54 -0.43 -2.84
C ILE A 39 -0.17 -1.46 -3.90
N GLU A 40 0.05 -2.69 -3.46
CA GLU A 40 0.41 -3.81 -4.33
C GLU A 40 -0.58 -4.95 -4.12
N LEU A 41 -0.79 -5.77 -5.15
CA LEU A 41 -1.59 -6.98 -5.00
C LEU A 41 -0.79 -7.99 -4.17
N ALA A 42 -1.34 -8.37 -3.02
CA ALA A 42 -0.77 -9.37 -2.13
C ALA A 42 -1.29 -10.78 -2.44
N ASP A 43 -2.57 -10.92 -2.75
CA ASP A 43 -3.21 -12.21 -3.05
C ASP A 43 -4.43 -12.05 -3.96
N SER A 44 -4.86 -13.15 -4.58
CA SER A 44 -6.10 -13.20 -5.35
C SER A 44 -6.83 -14.55 -5.24
N ASP A 45 -8.15 -14.50 -5.31
CA ASP A 45 -8.99 -15.69 -5.45
C ASP A 45 -9.99 -15.49 -6.60
N PRO A 46 -9.94 -16.27 -7.70
CA PRO A 46 -8.96 -17.32 -7.99
C PRO A 46 -7.50 -16.84 -8.00
N GLN A 47 -6.58 -17.76 -7.71
CA GLN A 47 -5.15 -17.49 -7.73
C GLN A 47 -4.68 -17.05 -9.13
N ASN A 48 -3.72 -16.13 -9.20
CA ASN A 48 -3.17 -15.67 -10.47
C ASN A 48 -2.60 -16.85 -11.27
N VAL A 49 -2.94 -16.91 -12.56
CA VAL A 49 -2.55 -17.98 -13.49
C VAL A 49 -3.01 -19.39 -13.02
N SER A 50 -4.13 -19.46 -12.31
CA SER A 50 -4.75 -20.74 -11.91
C SER A 50 -5.86 -21.19 -12.86
N THR A 51 -6.31 -22.42 -12.69
CA THR A 51 -7.49 -22.98 -13.36
C THR A 51 -8.46 -23.51 -12.31
N VAL A 52 -9.72 -23.09 -12.40
CA VAL A 52 -10.82 -23.52 -11.54
C VAL A 52 -11.84 -24.30 -12.37
N ALA A 53 -12.46 -25.30 -11.76
CA ALA A 53 -13.37 -26.21 -12.46
C ALA A 53 -14.80 -25.64 -12.62
N GLU A 54 -15.17 -24.70 -11.76
CA GLU A 54 -16.50 -24.11 -11.71
C GLU A 54 -16.50 -22.67 -12.24
N PRO A 55 -17.64 -22.17 -12.77
CA PRO A 55 -17.77 -20.77 -13.15
C PRO A 55 -17.47 -19.83 -11.99
N VAL A 56 -16.74 -18.75 -12.26
CA VAL A 56 -16.35 -17.78 -11.23
C VAL A 56 -17.38 -16.67 -11.14
N GLU A 57 -18.05 -16.57 -10.00
CA GLU A 57 -19.06 -15.52 -9.75
C GLU A 57 -18.47 -14.25 -9.14
N GLN A 58 -17.32 -14.37 -8.47
CA GLN A 58 -16.64 -13.26 -7.81
C GLN A 58 -15.12 -13.46 -7.88
N ILE A 59 -14.39 -12.36 -8.00
CA ILE A 59 -12.94 -12.35 -7.90
C ILE A 59 -12.57 -11.51 -6.68
N ARG A 60 -11.76 -12.07 -5.79
CA ARG A 60 -11.22 -11.38 -4.62
C ARG A 60 -9.80 -10.94 -4.94
N LEU A 61 -9.50 -9.68 -4.72
CA LEU A 61 -8.17 -9.10 -4.89
C LEU A 61 -7.75 -8.47 -3.56
N THR A 62 -6.76 -9.04 -2.89
CA THR A 62 -6.26 -8.53 -1.61
C THR A 62 -5.01 -7.72 -1.83
N PHE A 63 -5.01 -6.50 -1.31
CA PHE A 63 -3.90 -5.55 -1.43
C PHE A 63 -3.13 -5.41 -0.11
N THR A 64 -1.92 -4.86 -0.20
CA THR A 64 -1.06 -4.63 0.96
C THR A 64 -1.55 -3.52 1.90
N ASN A 65 -2.48 -2.68 1.44
CA ASN A 65 -3.05 -1.54 2.16
C ASN A 65 -4.53 -1.38 1.77
N ASP A 66 -5.24 -0.49 2.47
CA ASP A 66 -6.62 -0.14 2.15
C ASP A 66 -6.76 0.35 0.70
N ALA A 67 -7.70 -0.27 -0.01
CA ALA A 67 -7.95 -0.05 -1.43
C ALA A 67 -9.25 0.72 -1.64
N ASP A 68 -9.21 1.80 -2.43
CA ASP A 68 -10.41 2.57 -2.75
C ASP A 68 -11.18 1.89 -3.92
N PRO A 69 -12.43 1.43 -3.70
CA PRO A 69 -13.23 0.77 -4.72
C PRO A 69 -13.72 1.76 -5.78
N ALA A 70 -13.21 1.64 -7.01
CA ALA A 70 -13.69 2.42 -8.15
C ALA A 70 -13.87 1.52 -9.38
N LEU A 71 -15.13 1.28 -9.77
CA LEU A 71 -15.49 0.29 -10.79
C LEU A 71 -14.80 0.56 -12.15
N ASP A 72 -14.65 1.82 -12.54
CA ASP A 72 -14.02 2.25 -13.79
C ASP A 72 -12.51 1.99 -13.84
N GLN A 73 -11.90 1.65 -12.71
CA GLN A 73 -10.48 1.27 -12.62
C GLN A 73 -10.25 -0.23 -12.80
N PHE A 74 -11.31 -1.03 -12.99
CA PHE A 74 -11.22 -2.48 -13.18
C PHE A 74 -11.77 -2.90 -14.54
N ALA A 75 -11.13 -3.89 -15.14
CA ALA A 75 -11.64 -4.54 -16.34
C ALA A 75 -11.34 -6.04 -16.30
N ILE A 76 -12.30 -6.82 -16.80
CA ILE A 76 -12.15 -8.25 -17.08
C ILE A 76 -12.22 -8.42 -18.59
N GLU A 77 -11.24 -9.09 -19.17
CA GLU A 77 -11.22 -9.50 -20.57
C GLU A 77 -11.48 -11.00 -20.67
N GLY A 78 -12.44 -11.38 -21.52
CA GLY A 78 -12.83 -12.76 -21.76
C GLY A 78 -11.91 -13.52 -22.71
N PRO A 79 -12.16 -14.82 -22.93
CA PRO A 79 -11.34 -15.67 -23.80
C PRO A 79 -11.35 -15.26 -25.28
N ASP A 80 -12.37 -14.50 -25.67
CA ASP A 80 -12.59 -13.93 -26.99
C ASP A 80 -11.93 -12.55 -27.17
N GLY A 81 -11.30 -12.01 -26.12
CA GLY A 81 -10.70 -10.67 -26.11
C GLY A 81 -11.68 -9.54 -25.86
N ASN A 82 -12.95 -9.83 -25.58
CA ASN A 82 -13.96 -8.82 -25.30
C ASN A 82 -14.02 -8.48 -23.81
N ALA A 83 -14.44 -7.26 -23.49
CA ALA A 83 -14.67 -6.84 -22.11
C ALA A 83 -15.88 -7.58 -21.52
N VAL A 84 -15.72 -8.13 -20.32
CA VAL A 84 -16.81 -8.67 -19.51
C VAL A 84 -17.36 -7.55 -18.61
N PRO A 85 -18.65 -7.21 -18.69
CA PRO A 85 -19.24 -6.15 -17.87
C PRO A 85 -19.13 -6.48 -16.37
N LEU A 86 -18.88 -5.45 -15.56
CA LEU A 86 -18.87 -5.54 -14.10
C LEU A 86 -20.17 -4.99 -13.52
N VAL A 87 -20.66 -5.62 -12.46
CA VAL A 87 -21.80 -5.16 -11.65
C VAL A 87 -21.31 -4.28 -10.52
N SER A 88 -20.27 -4.71 -9.81
CA SER A 88 -19.73 -3.99 -8.67
C SER A 88 -18.25 -4.30 -8.41
N VAL A 89 -17.60 -3.36 -7.74
CA VAL A 89 -16.32 -3.54 -7.07
C VAL A 89 -16.48 -2.96 -5.67
N GLU A 90 -16.42 -3.81 -4.65
CA GLU A 90 -16.74 -3.42 -3.27
C GLU A 90 -15.63 -3.87 -2.31
N PRO A 91 -15.34 -3.10 -1.26
CA PRO A 91 -14.40 -3.51 -0.24
C PRO A 91 -15.02 -4.62 0.61
N ALA A 92 -14.22 -5.64 0.93
CA ALA A 92 -14.57 -6.54 2.01
C ALA A 92 -14.47 -5.80 3.35
N GLY A 93 -14.98 -6.42 4.42
CA GLY A 93 -14.97 -5.81 5.76
C GLY A 93 -13.57 -5.53 6.34
N ASP A 94 -12.50 -5.97 5.68
CA ASP A 94 -11.09 -5.77 6.07
C ASP A 94 -10.44 -4.52 5.44
N GLY A 95 -11.13 -3.81 4.54
CA GLY A 95 -10.66 -2.59 3.87
C GLY A 95 -9.58 -2.78 2.80
N SER A 96 -8.87 -3.91 2.81
CA SER A 96 -7.74 -4.20 1.91
C SER A 96 -8.07 -5.22 0.84
N THR A 97 -9.16 -5.97 0.98
CA THR A 97 -9.66 -6.88 -0.05
C THR A 97 -10.79 -6.24 -0.84
N LEU A 98 -10.74 -6.33 -2.16
CA LEU A 98 -11.82 -5.92 -3.06
C LEU A 98 -12.49 -7.15 -3.67
N ILE A 99 -13.82 -7.14 -3.70
CA ILE A 99 -14.68 -8.15 -4.35
C ILE A 99 -15.16 -7.56 -5.67
N VAL A 100 -14.69 -8.13 -6.77
CA VAL A 100 -15.06 -7.78 -8.14
C VAL A 100 -16.14 -8.75 -8.61
N THR A 101 -17.31 -8.22 -8.94
CA THR A 101 -18.47 -9.02 -9.38
C THR A 101 -18.76 -8.78 -10.87
N PRO A 102 -18.50 -9.74 -11.77
CA PRO A 102 -18.92 -9.66 -13.17
C PRO A 102 -20.45 -9.75 -13.31
N ALA A 103 -20.99 -9.25 -14.42
CA ALA A 103 -22.42 -9.29 -14.72
C ALA A 103 -22.96 -10.70 -14.99
N HIS A 104 -22.09 -11.60 -15.40
CA HIS A 104 -22.39 -13.01 -15.58
C HIS A 104 -21.22 -13.85 -15.05
N PRO A 105 -21.48 -15.05 -14.53
CA PRO A 105 -20.40 -15.96 -14.11
C PRO A 105 -19.38 -16.17 -15.23
N LEU A 106 -18.09 -16.09 -14.89
CA LEU A 106 -17.02 -16.28 -15.84
C LEU A 106 -16.97 -17.75 -16.25
N ALA A 107 -17.43 -18.03 -17.46
CA ALA A 107 -17.43 -19.36 -18.04
C ALA A 107 -16.02 -19.80 -18.47
N GLY A 108 -15.91 -21.04 -18.96
CA GLY A 108 -14.63 -21.64 -19.34
C GLY A 108 -13.81 -20.83 -20.34
N GLY A 109 -12.51 -20.79 -20.11
CA GLY A 109 -11.53 -20.10 -20.95
C GLY A 109 -10.62 -19.20 -20.12
N ARG A 110 -9.64 -18.58 -20.78
CA ARG A 110 -8.70 -17.68 -20.10
C ARG A 110 -9.32 -16.30 -19.97
N HIS A 111 -9.42 -15.82 -18.74
CA HIS A 111 -9.81 -14.44 -18.44
C HIS A 111 -8.60 -13.65 -17.94
N ARG A 112 -8.56 -12.35 -18.22
CA ARG A 112 -7.56 -11.43 -17.68
C ARG A 112 -8.26 -10.36 -16.85
N VAL A 113 -7.84 -10.21 -15.60
CA VAL A 113 -8.26 -9.11 -14.73
C VAL A 113 -7.18 -8.04 -14.77
N SER A 114 -7.57 -6.79 -14.94
CA SER A 114 -6.68 -5.63 -14.91
C SER A 114 -7.27 -4.54 -14.02
N TRP A 115 -6.39 -3.80 -13.34
CA TRP A 115 -6.78 -2.75 -12.41
C TRP A 115 -5.78 -1.60 -12.40
N ALA A 116 -6.24 -0.41 -11.98
CA ALA A 116 -5.42 0.79 -11.84
C ALA A 116 -5.76 1.55 -10.54
N ILE A 117 -5.44 0.94 -9.39
CA ILE A 117 -5.89 1.39 -8.07
C ILE A 117 -4.89 2.33 -7.42
N ARG A 118 -5.39 3.26 -6.60
CA ARG A 118 -4.60 4.09 -5.68
C ARG A 118 -4.88 3.70 -4.23
N SER A 119 -3.90 3.89 -3.36
CA SER A 119 -4.11 3.75 -1.91
C SER A 119 -5.18 4.73 -1.44
N MET A 120 -6.08 4.28 -0.57
CA MET A 120 -7.00 5.19 0.10
C MET A 120 -6.21 6.20 0.94
N THR A 121 -6.46 7.50 0.73
CA THR A 121 -5.88 8.53 1.61
C THR A 121 -6.81 8.69 2.81
N PRO A 122 -6.36 8.46 4.06
CA PRO A 122 -7.22 8.66 5.22
C PRO A 122 -7.55 10.16 5.34
N THR A 123 -8.82 10.52 5.13
CA THR A 123 -9.34 11.84 5.50
C THR A 123 -9.44 11.90 7.02
N ARG A 124 -8.58 12.70 7.66
CA ARG A 124 -8.69 13.04 9.08
C ARG A 124 -9.86 13.96 9.36
#